data_AF-A0A963MT50-F1
#
_entry.id   AF-A0A963MT50-F1
#
_cell.length_a   1.000
_cell.length_b   1.000
_cell.length_c   1.000
_cell.angle_alpha   90.00
_cell.angle_beta   90.00
_cell.angle_gamma   90.00
#
_symmetry.space_group_name_H-M   'P 1'
#
loop_
_entity.id
_entity.type
_entity.pdbx_description
1 polymer ?
#
loop_
_entity_poly.entity_id
_entity_poly.type
_entity_poly.pdbx_seq_one_letter_code
_entity_poly.pdbx_strand_id
1 'polypeptide(L)' 'MREEARRVLTDGALRIDLGSVPEADSTALALLLDVCREAAVRRQTIDIVGMPAGLRSLADLYGVTELLPTRESNDA' A
#
# COMPACT_ATOMS: atom_id res chain seq x y z
N MET A 1 -12.91 -11.11 -10.27
CA MET A 1 -12.07 -10.37 -9.31
C MET A 1 -11.55 -9.09 -9.97
N ARG A 2 -12.33 -8.01 -9.98
CA ARG A 2 -11.91 -6.70 -10.55
C ARG A 2 -12.65 -5.54 -9.86
N GLU A 3 -12.76 -5.56 -8.54
CA GLU A 3 -13.36 -4.51 -7.72
C GLU A 3 -12.99 -4.96 -6.29
N GLU A 4 -12.25 -4.26 -5.44
CA GLU A 4 -12.45 -2.90 -4.99
C GLU A 4 -11.11 -2.35 -4.45
N ALA A 5 -10.53 -1.37 -5.13
CA ALA A 5 -9.50 -0.52 -4.53
C ALA A 5 -10.07 0.90 -4.51
N ARG A 6 -10.69 1.30 -3.39
CA ARG A 6 -11.34 2.60 -3.25
C ARG A 6 -10.28 3.68 -3.02
N ARG A 7 -9.95 4.43 -4.06
CA ARG A 7 -9.06 5.59 -3.96
C ARG A 7 -9.82 6.78 -3.37
N VAL A 8 -9.49 7.18 -2.15
CA VAL A 8 -9.98 8.44 -1.57
C VAL A 8 -8.81 9.42 -1.55
N LEU A 9 -8.92 10.50 -2.31
CA LEU A 9 -7.99 11.63 -2.26
C LEU A 9 -8.40 12.51 -1.08
N THR A 10 -7.67 12.42 0.04
CA THR A 10 -7.81 13.37 1.15
C THR A 10 -6.54 14.22 1.20
N ASP A 11 -6.68 15.53 1.02
CA ASP A 11 -5.61 16.51 1.26
C ASP A 11 -4.31 16.31 0.45
N GLY A 12 -4.45 15.91 -0.82
CA GLY A 12 -3.32 15.78 -1.75
C GLY A 12 -2.51 14.49 -1.59
N ALA A 13 -2.83 13.66 -0.60
CA ALA A 13 -2.30 12.30 -0.47
C ALA A 13 -3.31 11.27 -1.00
N LEU A 14 -2.80 10.30 -1.76
CA LEU A 14 -3.56 9.15 -2.22
C LEU A 14 -3.58 8.09 -1.10
N ARG A 15 -4.74 7.88 -0.48
CA ARG A 15 -4.92 6.82 0.50
C ARG A 15 -5.26 5.50 -0.19
N ILE A 16 -4.49 4.46 0.12
CA ILE A 16 -4.70 3.08 -0.34
C ILE A 16 -5.09 2.25 0.88
N ASP A 17 -6.37 1.87 0.93
CA ASP A 17 -6.91 0.98 1.97
C ASP A 17 -6.88 -0.47 1.50
N LEU A 18 -6.08 -1.29 2.17
CA LEU A 18 -5.93 -2.72 1.92
C LEU A 18 -6.72 -3.59 2.92
N GLY A 19 -7.49 -2.99 3.82
CA GLY A 19 -8.20 -3.69 4.90
C GLY A 19 -9.27 -4.67 4.41
N SER A 20 -9.70 -4.55 3.15
CA SER A 20 -10.64 -5.47 2.51
C SER A 20 -9.97 -6.45 1.53
N VAL A 21 -8.64 -6.51 1.48
CA VAL A 21 -7.90 -7.45 0.62
C VAL A 21 -7.71 -8.76 1.37
N PRO A 22 -8.45 -9.84 1.01
CA PRO A 22 -8.48 -11.08 1.79
C PRO A 22 -7.22 -11.93 1.59
N GLU A 23 -6.60 -11.84 0.41
CA GLU A 23 -5.40 -12.59 0.06
C GLU A 23 -4.39 -11.65 -0.59
N ALA A 24 -3.23 -11.56 0.06
CA ALA A 24 -2.09 -10.78 -0.36
C ALA A 24 -1.08 -11.73 -0.99
N ASP A 25 -0.96 -11.71 -2.32
CA ASP A 25 0.03 -12.48 -3.06
C ASP A 25 1.20 -11.60 -3.54
N SER A 26 2.18 -12.22 -4.18
CA SER A 26 3.32 -11.49 -4.76
C SER A 26 2.92 -10.51 -5.86
N THR A 27 1.79 -10.76 -6.55
CA THR A 27 1.25 -9.87 -7.58
C THR A 27 0.68 -8.59 -6.98
N ALA A 28 -0.07 -8.70 -5.87
CA ALA A 28 -0.61 -7.58 -5.12
C ALA A 28 0.53 -6.69 -4.57
N LEU A 29 1.60 -7.33 -4.06
CA LEU A 29 2.79 -6.61 -3.61
C LEU A 29 3.49 -5.88 -4.76
N ALA A 30 3.67 -6.53 -5.91
CA ALA A 30 4.28 -5.91 -7.09
C ALA A 30 3.47 -4.70 -7.59
N LEU A 31 2.13 -4.81 -7.60
CA LEU A 31 1.26 -3.71 -7.97
C LEU A 31 1.35 -2.54 -6.97
N LEU A 32 1.43 -2.84 -5.67
CA LEU A 32 1.58 -1.83 -4.64
C LEU A 32 2.90 -1.06 -4.79
N LEU A 33 3.99 -1.76 -5.07
CA LEU A 33 5.30 -1.15 -5.35
C LEU A 33 5.27 -0.30 -6.60
N ASP A 34 4.60 -0.75 -7.66
CA ASP A 34 4.48 0.01 -8.91
C ASP A 34 3.69 1.32 -8.69
N VAL A 35 2.62 1.27 -7.89
CA VAL A 35 1.86 2.47 -7.49
C VAL A 35 2.72 3.41 -6.65
N CYS A 36 3.53 2.89 -5.71
CA CYS A 36 4.47 3.71 -4.93
C CYS A 36 5.51 4.39 -5.83
N ARG A 37 6.05 3.65 -6.80
CA ARG A 37 7.01 4.17 -7.79
C ARG A 37 6.40 5.27 -8.65
N GLU A 38 5.18 5.07 -9.17
CA GLU A 38 4.49 6.10 -9.95
C GLU A 38 4.22 7.36 -9.14
N ALA A 39 3.80 7.24 -7.89
CA ALA A 39 3.56 8.39 -7.04
C ALA A 39 4.85 9.11 -6.68
N ALA A 40 5.96 8.41 -6.45
CA ALA A 40 7.27 9.02 -6.25
C ALA A 40 7.68 9.86 -7.48
N VAL A 41 7.49 9.33 -8.70
CA VAL A 41 7.74 10.06 -9.95
C VAL A 41 6.85 11.31 -10.07
N ARG A 42 5.58 11.19 -9.67
CA ARG A 42 4.62 12.30 -9.69
C ARG A 42 4.72 13.24 -8.48
N ARG A 43 5.64 12.99 -7.55
CA ARG A 43 5.76 13.67 -6.24
C ARG A 43 4.43 13.71 -5.47
N GLN A 44 3.64 12.66 -5.61
CA GLN A 44 2.38 12.49 -4.89
C GLN A 44 2.64 11.72 -3.60
N THR A 45 2.08 12.20 -2.50
CA THR A 45 2.11 11.48 -1.23
C THR A 45 1.15 10.29 -1.33
N ILE A 46 1.59 9.12 -0.87
CA ILE A 46 0.73 7.95 -0.69
C ILE A 46 0.73 7.58 0.78
N ASP A 47 -0.45 7.23 1.29
CA ASP A 47 -0.61 6.59 2.60
C ASP A 47 -1.25 5.21 2.41
N ILE A 48 -0.54 4.15 2.80
CA ILE A 48 -1.10 2.79 2.82
C ILE A 48 -1.63 2.50 4.23
N VAL A 49 -2.88 2.06 4.30
CA VAL A 49 -3.56 1.68 5.54
C VAL A 49 -4.20 0.29 5.42
N GLY A 50 -4.44 -0.36 6.55
CA GLY A 50 -5.10 -1.67 6.56
C GLY A 50 -4.26 -2.80 5.93
N MET A 51 -2.93 -2.71 5.99
CA MET A 51 -2.01 -3.71 5.41
C MET A 51 -2.30 -5.12 5.98
N PRO A 52 -2.67 -6.11 5.16
CA PRO A 52 -2.85 -7.49 5.61
C PRO A 52 -1.52 -8.07 6.11
N ALA A 53 -1.57 -8.86 7.19
CA ALA A 53 -0.37 -9.49 7.76
C ALA A 53 0.42 -10.30 6.71
N GLY A 54 -0.27 -11.01 5.81
CA GLY A 54 0.36 -11.75 4.72
C GLY A 54 1.16 -10.87 3.75
N LEU A 55 0.64 -9.68 3.39
CA LEU A 55 1.37 -8.75 2.53
C LEU A 55 2.60 -8.20 3.24
N ARG A 56 2.50 -7.93 4.54
CA ARG A 56 3.64 -7.49 5.34
C ARG A 56 4.72 -8.56 5.44
N SER A 57 4.34 -9.82 5.67
CA SER A 57 5.29 -10.93 5.67
C SER A 57 5.98 -11.11 4.32
N LEU A 58 5.25 -10.93 3.20
CA LEU A 58 5.86 -10.96 1.88
C LEU A 58 6.81 -9.77 1.66
N ALA A 59 6.41 -8.56 2.05
CA ALA A 59 7.27 -7.38 1.93
C ALA A 59 8.58 -7.53 2.73
N ASP A 60 8.50 -8.12 3.93
CA ASP A 60 9.66 -8.41 4.77
C ASP A 60 10.54 -9.50 4.16
N LEU A 61 9.94 -10.60 3.70
CA LEU A 61 10.66 -11.69 3.02
C LEU A 61 11.41 -11.21 1.76
N TYR A 62 10.82 -10.26 1.02
CA TYR A 62 11.45 -9.68 -0.18
C TYR A 62 12.33 -8.46 0.13
N GLY A 63 12.42 -8.01 1.39
CA GLY A 63 13.24 -6.86 1.80
C GLY A 63 12.75 -5.52 1.24
N VAL A 64 11.46 -5.39 0.92
CA VAL A 64 10.85 -4.20 0.31
C VAL A 64 9.99 -3.38 1.27
N THR A 65 9.95 -3.75 2.55
CA THR A 65 9.15 -3.07 3.59
C THR A 65 9.40 -1.56 3.65
N GLU A 66 10.67 -1.13 3.57
CA GLU A 66 11.07 0.29 3.61
C GLU A 66 10.61 1.11 2.38
N LEU A 67 10.22 0.44 1.30
CA LEU A 67 9.72 1.09 0.08
C LEU A 67 8.22 1.38 0.15
N LEU A 68 7.53 0.85 1.16
CA LEU A 68 6.09 1.00 1.33
C LEU A 68 5.81 2.15 2.31
N PRO A 69 5.14 3.24 1.90
CA PRO A 69 4.74 4.32 2.78
C PRO A 69 3.55 3.88 3.64
N THR A 70 3.82 2.99 4.60
CA THR A 70 2.82 2.49 5.54
C THR A 70 2.70 3.45 6.70
N ARG A 71 1.49 3.97 6.91
CA ARG A 71 1.20 4.74 8.10
C ARG A 71 0.75 3.75 9.18
N GLU A 72 1.69 3.18 9.91
CA GLU A 72 1.33 2.51 11.18
C GLU A 72 0.74 3.61 12.08
N SER A 73 -0.50 3.42 12.54
CA SER A 73 -1.14 4.36 13.47
C SER A 73 -0.37 4.38 14.79
N ASN A 74 0.73 5.12 14.82
CA ASN A 74 1.45 5.53 16.02
C ASN A 74 1.40 7.06 16.12
N ASP A 75 0.18 7.59 16.05
CA ASP A 75 -0.14 8.90 16.63
C ASP A 75 -0.87 8.57 17.94
N ALA A 76 -0.11 8.56 19.04
CA ALA A 76 -0.59 8.54 20.41
C ALA A 76 -0.37 9.92 21.03
#